data_AF-R7SUL4-F1
#
_entry.id   AF-R7SUL4-F1
#
_cell.length_a   1.000
_cell.length_b   1.000
_cell.length_c   1.000
_cell.angle_alpha   90.00
_cell.angle_beta   90.00
_cell.angle_gamma   90.00
#
_symmetry.space_group_name_H-M   'P 1'
#
loop_
_entity.id
_entity.type
_entity.pdbx_description
1 polymer ?
#
loop_
_entity_poly.entity_id
_entity_poly.type
_entity_poly.pdbx_seq_one_letter_code
_entity_poly.pdbx_strand_id
1 'polypeptide(L)' 'CLDLGYWPHQFKEAVLVVISKPKKADYSVLKAFRPIALLSCIGKLFEKALAARLQFDGQKYGLLHPMQ' A
#
# COMPACT_ATOMS: atom_id res chain seq x y z
N CYS A 1 9.04 16.05 -1.60
CA CYS A 1 8.68 14.93 -2.49
C CYS A 1 7.94 15.39 -3.74
N LEU A 2 6.82 16.12 -3.59
CA LEU A 2 6.00 16.54 -4.74
C LEU A 2 6.67 17.63 -5.58
N ASP A 3 7.08 18.74 -4.96
CA ASP A 3 7.72 19.86 -5.69
C ASP A 3 9.09 19.48 -6.26
N LEU A 4 9.81 18.61 -5.55
CA LEU A 4 11.13 18.12 -5.95
C LEU A 4 11.05 16.92 -6.92
N GLY A 5 9.86 16.36 -7.18
CA GLY A 5 9.69 15.14 -7.99
C GLY A 5 10.42 13.90 -7.45
N TYR A 6 10.87 13.93 -6.20
CA TYR A 6 11.70 12.87 -5.60
C TYR A 6 10.92 12.10 -4.54
N TRP A 7 10.88 10.77 -4.70
CA TRP A 7 10.35 9.85 -3.71
C TRP A 7 11.50 9.11 -3.01
N PRO A 8 11.66 9.24 -1.68
CA PRO A 8 12.75 8.59 -0.95
C PRO A 8 12.84 7.09 -1.21
N HIS A 9 14.05 6.57 -1.36
CA HIS A 9 14.29 5.15 -1.59
C HIS A 9 13.69 4.28 -0.47
N GLN A 10 13.84 4.73 0.78
CA GLN A 10 13.34 4.06 1.98
C GLN A 10 11.81 3.89 2.01
N PHE A 11 11.07 4.69 1.23
CA PHE A 11 9.61 4.55 1.12
C PHE A 11 9.22 3.52 0.05
N LYS A 12 10.15 3.11 -0.82
CA LYS A 12 9.95 2.06 -1.83
C LYS A 12 10.37 0.68 -1.35
N GLU A 13 11.17 0.62 -0.29
CA GLU A 13 11.60 -0.62 0.33
C GLU A 13 10.48 -1.22 1.19
N ALA A 14 10.40 -2.55 1.16
CA ALA A 14 9.45 -3.30 1.98
C ALA A 14 10.10 -4.58 2.52
N VAL A 15 9.76 -4.93 3.76
CA VAL A 15 10.11 -6.23 4.33
C VAL A 15 9.00 -7.22 3.98
N LEU A 16 9.34 -8.29 3.28
CA LEU A 16 8.39 -9.34 2.95
C LEU A 16 8.28 -10.34 4.10
N VAL A 17 7.12 -10.36 4.76
CA VAL A 17 6.81 -11.34 5.79
C VAL A 17 5.86 -12.38 5.21
N VAL A 18 6.27 -13.65 5.27
CA VAL A 18 5.46 -14.76 4.75
C VAL A 18 4.67 -15.38 5.90
N ILE A 19 3.34 -15.31 5.81
CA ILE A 19 2.43 -15.84 6.84
C ILE A 19 1.72 -17.09 6.31
N SER A 20 1.75 -18.18 7.07
CA SER A 20 1.02 -19.42 6.77
C SER A 20 -0.49 -19.23 6.89
N LYS A 21 -1.27 -19.70 5.91
CA LYS A 21 -2.74 -19.71 6.00
C LYS A 21 -3.18 -20.83 6.95
N PRO A 22 -4.13 -20.58 7.85
CA PRO A 22 -4.63 -21.61 8.74
C PRO A 22 -5.30 -22.74 7.93
N LYS A 23 -5.26 -23.96 8.49
CA LYS A 23 -5.96 -25.16 7.99
C LYS A 23 -5.57 -25.56 6.56
N LYS A 24 -4.29 -25.44 6.20
CA LYS A 24 -3.75 -26.03 4.96
C LYS A 24 -3.16 -27.39 5.24
N ALA A 25 -3.50 -28.35 4.38
CA ALA A 25 -3.10 -29.75 4.50
C ALA A 25 -1.61 -29.95 4.21
N ASP A 26 -1.03 -29.10 3.36
CA ASP A 26 0.36 -29.15 2.96
C ASP A 26 0.92 -27.72 2.88
N TYR A 27 2.09 -27.50 3.49
CA TYR A 27 2.83 -26.22 3.48
C TYR A 27 4.09 -26.29 2.60
N SER A 28 4.28 -27.37 1.85
CA SER A 28 5.25 -27.41 0.76
C SER A 28 4.79 -26.56 -0.44
N VAL A 29 3.46 -26.36 -0.57
CA VAL A 29 2.86 -25.59 -1.66
C VAL A 29 2.79 -24.09 -1.36
N LEU A 30 3.23 -23.24 -2.29
CA LEU A 30 3.18 -21.78 -2.17
C LEU A 30 1.76 -21.25 -1.90
N LYS A 31 0.74 -21.94 -2.42
CA LYS A 31 -0.68 -21.63 -2.17
C LYS A 31 -1.07 -21.79 -0.70
N ALA A 32 -0.21 -22.30 0.19
CA ALA A 32 -0.47 -22.35 1.62
C ALA A 32 -0.10 -21.05 2.35
N PHE A 33 0.57 -20.10 1.72
CA PHE A 33 1.04 -18.86 2.36
C PHE A 33 0.31 -17.61 1.87
N ARG A 34 0.52 -16.51 2.61
CA ARG A 34 0.17 -15.12 2.27
C ARG A 34 1.41 -14.26 2.51
N PRO A 35 2.09 -13.78 1.45
CA PRO A 35 3.11 -12.77 1.61
C PRO A 35 2.46 -11.42 1.97
N ILE A 36 3.03 -10.71 2.94
CA ILE A 36 2.67 -9.33 3.29
C ILE A 36 3.91 -8.47 3.16
N ALA A 37 3.84 -7.42 2.34
CA ALA A 37 4.89 -6.43 2.21
C ALA A 37 4.72 -5.33 3.28
N LEU A 38 5.68 -5.22 4.19
CA LEU A 38 5.70 -4.21 5.23
C LEU A 38 6.53 -3.01 4.78
N LEU A 39 5.86 -1.97 4.30
CA LEU A 39 6.47 -0.68 3.97
C LEU A 39 6.73 0.16 5.23
N SER A 40 7.62 1.14 5.08
CA SER A 40 7.86 2.20 6.08
C SER A 40 6.55 2.82 6.59
N CYS A 41 6.39 2.90 7.91
CA CYS A 41 5.21 3.53 8.52
C CYS A 41 5.08 5.01 8.15
N ILE A 42 6.21 5.72 8.03
CA ILE A 42 6.22 7.13 7.61
C ILE A 42 5.80 7.23 6.14
N GLY A 43 6.30 6.35 5.27
CA GLY A 43 5.89 6.29 3.87
C GLY A 43 4.39 6.08 3.72
N LYS A 44 3.82 5.10 4.43
CA LYS A 44 2.37 4.84 4.44
C LYS A 44 1.55 6.03 4.95
N LEU A 45 2.03 6.73 5.97
CA LEU A 45 1.35 7.93 6.48
C LEU A 45 1.33 9.04 5.42
N PHE A 46 2.47 9.26 4.76
CA PHE A 46 2.59 10.25 3.69
C PHE A 46 1.66 9.91 2.51
N GLU A 47 1.67 8.66 2.05
CA GLU A 47 0.79 8.17 0.98
C GLU A 47 -0.68 8.35 1.36
N LYS A 48 -1.05 8.05 2.61
CA LYS A 48 -2.43 8.23 3.09
C LYS A 48 -2.85 9.70 3.06
N ALA A 49 -1.98 10.62 3.52
CA ALA A 49 -2.26 12.05 3.48
C ALA A 49 -2.43 12.56 2.04
N LEU A 50 -1.56 12.11 1.13
CA LEU A 50 -1.63 12.44 -0.29
C LEU A 50 -2.92 11.89 -0.93
N ALA A 51 -3.24 10.62 -0.69
CA ALA A 51 -4.45 9.98 -1.21
C ALA A 51 -5.72 10.69 -0.73
N ALA A 52 -5.79 11.06 0.55
CA ALA A 52 -6.92 11.81 1.09
C ALA A 52 -7.10 13.16 0.40
N ARG A 53 -6.00 13.88 0.12
CA ARG A 53 -6.06 15.15 -0.60
C ARG A 53 -6.53 14.97 -2.04
N LEU A 54 -5.96 13.99 -2.76
CA LEU A 54 -6.35 13.69 -4.13
C LEU A 54 -7.81 13.25 -4.23
N GLN A 55 -8.31 12.49 -3.25
CA GLN A 55 -9.71 12.07 -3.20
C GLN A 55 -10.64 13.27 -2.98
N PHE A 56 -10.29 14.18 -2.05
CA PHE A 56 -11.04 15.41 -1.82
C PHE A 56 -11.13 16.28 -3.07
N ASP A 57 -9.98 16.55 -3.71
CA ASP A 57 -9.94 17.36 -4.92
C ASP A 57 -10.65 16.65 -6.08
N GLY A 58 -10.47 15.34 -6.22
CA GLY A 58 -11.14 14.53 -7.24
C GLY A 58 -12.67 14.53 -7.13
N GLN A 59 -13.21 14.48 -5.90
CA GLN A 59 -14.65 14.63 -5.67
C GLN A 59 -15.13 16.06 -5.96
N LYS A 60 -14.38 17.07 -5.49
CA LYS A 60 -14.71 18.49 -5.70
C LYS A 60 -14.84 18.87 -7.17
N TYR A 61 -14.00 18.31 -8.03
CA TYR A 61 -14.01 18.57 -9.47
C TYR A 61 -14.80 17.54 -10.30
N GLY A 62 -15.51 16.60 -9.65
CA GLY A 62 -16.29 15.57 -10.34
C GLY A 62 -15.45 14.60 -11.18
N LEU A 63 -14.16 14.46 -10.85
CA LEU A 63 -13.21 13.60 -11.57
C LEU A 63 -13.30 12.13 -11.11
N LEU A 64 -13.91 11.87 -9.96
CA LEU A 64 -14.07 10.54 -9.38
C LEU A 64 -15.52 10.08 -9.48
N HIS A 65 -15.72 8.77 -9.63
CA HIS A 65 -17.05 8.19 -9.59
C HIS A 65 -17.67 8.39 -8.19
N PRO A 66 -18.96 8.73 -8.06
CA PRO A 66 -19.59 9.08 -6.77
C PRO A 66 -19.59 7.99 -5.68
N MET A 67 -19.20 6.75 -6.02
CA MET A 67 -19.17 5.59 -5.11
C MET A 67 -17.75 5.10 -4.76
N GLN A 68 -16.72 5.95 -4.92
CA GLN A 68 -15.31 5.63 -4.60
C GLN A 68 -14.84 6.10 -3.21
#